data_AF-A0A0B5AZW3-F1
#
_entry.id   AF-A0A0B5AZW3-F1
#
_cell.length_a   1.000
_cell.length_b   1.000
_cell.length_c   1.000
_cell.angle_alpha   90.00
_cell.angle_beta   90.00
_cell.angle_gamma   90.00
#
_symmetry.space_group_name_H-M   'P 1'
#
loop_
_entity.id
_entity.type
_entity.pdbx_description
1 polymer ?
#
loop_
_entity_poly.entity_id
_entity_poly.type
_entity_poly.pdbx_seq_one_letter_code
_entity_poly.pdbx_strand_id
1 'polypeptide(L)'
;MESRLEKLYEMGYQIESKEPTIALNLEDMLLKKQMTTMALVRKTGISKQTMSSIINGKLKPGIDLALKIAEVLDVRVEEIFSLNASAWETMITNDGRSVFWDLAELKIIEGPDVKNYEEEHGVEHWDTTSECLISAEQYHLLLEQSLEQRLDEEIEKAREAKVRRREERVYQKMARDAIEKDMQERYPLRFQRVVKSIKEPS
;
A
#
# COMPACT_ATOMS: atom_id res chain seq x y z
N MET A 1 -9.65 -27.75 9.78
CA MET A 1 -8.20 -27.55 9.56
C MET A 1 -7.92 -26.15 10.04
N GLU A 2 -7.09 -25.97 11.06
CA GLU A 2 -6.55 -24.64 11.38
C GLU A 2 -5.94 -24.06 10.11
N SER A 3 -6.34 -22.84 9.78
CA SER A 3 -5.72 -22.09 8.69
C SER A 3 -4.25 -21.92 9.02
N ARG A 4 -3.36 -22.17 8.05
CA ARG A 4 -1.91 -22.05 8.26
C ARG A 4 -1.51 -20.61 8.64
N LEU A 5 -2.33 -19.63 8.27
CA LEU A 5 -2.24 -18.24 8.72
C LEU A 5 -2.59 -18.08 10.20
N GLU A 6 -3.59 -18.82 10.71
CA GLU A 6 -3.95 -18.79 12.13
C GLU A 6 -2.76 -19.16 13.00
N LYS A 7 -1.94 -20.14 12.60
CA LYS A 7 -0.72 -20.51 13.35
C LYS A 7 0.30 -19.36 13.43
N LEU A 8 0.49 -18.61 12.34
CA LEU A 8 1.35 -17.44 12.35
C LEU A 8 0.78 -16.35 13.26
N TYR A 9 -0.53 -16.10 13.18
CA TYR A 9 -1.21 -15.14 14.05
C TYR A 9 -1.16 -15.53 15.53
N GLU A 10 -1.34 -16.81 15.85
CA GLU A 10 -1.20 -17.35 17.22
C GLU A 10 0.22 -17.15 17.76
N MET A 11 1.23 -17.26 16.91
CA MET A 11 2.63 -16.98 17.24
C MET A 11 2.96 -15.47 17.29
N GLY A 12 1.98 -14.59 17.03
CA GLY A 12 2.12 -13.14 17.06
C GLY A 12 2.73 -12.52 15.80
N TYR A 13 2.78 -13.29 14.70
CA TYR A 13 3.23 -12.81 13.41
C TYR A 13 2.08 -12.25 12.59
N GLN A 14 2.38 -11.23 11.81
CA GLN A 14 1.49 -10.71 10.78
C GLN A 14 2.25 -10.67 9.46
N ILE A 15 1.51 -10.79 8.37
CA ILE A 15 2.07 -10.65 7.04
C ILE A 15 1.88 -9.21 6.61
N GLU A 16 2.98 -8.56 6.27
CA GLU A 16 2.98 -7.15 5.93
C GLU A 16 2.56 -6.98 4.46
N SER A 17 1.37 -6.40 4.25
CA SER A 17 1.05 -5.77 2.97
C SER A 17 1.84 -4.46 2.87
N LYS A 18 2.11 -3.96 1.66
CA LYS A 18 2.86 -2.70 1.45
C LYS A 18 2.09 -1.45 1.88
N GLU A 19 1.29 -1.50 2.94
CA GLU A 19 0.62 -0.32 3.47
C GLU A 19 1.60 0.61 4.19
N PRO A 20 1.55 1.92 3.92
CA PRO A 20 2.43 2.87 4.56
C PRO A 20 2.08 3.01 6.04
N THR A 21 3.07 2.91 6.93
CA THR A 21 2.91 3.15 8.38
C THR A 21 2.40 4.56 8.78
N ILE A 22 2.18 5.46 7.81
CA ILE A 22 1.76 6.84 8.01
C ILE A 22 0.56 7.12 7.10
N ALA A 23 -0.56 7.49 7.70
CA ALA A 23 -1.74 8.04 7.03
C ALA A 23 -1.55 9.53 6.71
N LEU A 24 -2.06 9.96 5.56
CA LEU A 24 -1.87 11.30 4.99
C LEU A 24 -3.20 12.02 4.71
N ASN A 25 -3.33 13.25 5.22
CA ASN A 25 -4.55 14.07 5.07
C ASN A 25 -4.35 15.31 4.18
N LEU A 26 -3.22 15.42 3.48
CA LEU A 26 -2.80 16.66 2.81
C LEU A 26 -3.78 17.16 1.73
N GLU A 27 -4.41 16.27 0.95
CA GLU A 27 -5.38 16.68 -0.08
C GLU A 27 -6.60 17.37 0.52
N ASP A 28 -7.17 16.80 1.58
CA ASP A 28 -8.34 17.35 2.26
C ASP A 28 -8.01 18.68 2.94
N MET A 29 -6.79 18.83 3.47
CA MET A 29 -6.32 20.10 4.04
C MET A 29 -6.17 21.19 3.00
N LEU A 30 -5.58 20.87 1.83
CA LEU A 30 -5.46 21.80 0.72
C LEU A 30 -6.83 22.29 0.24
N LEU A 31 -7.81 21.38 0.16
CA LEU A 31 -9.19 21.72 -0.19
C LEU A 31 -9.82 22.67 0.84
N LYS A 32 -9.71 22.36 2.14
CA LYS A 32 -10.23 23.21 3.23
C LYS A 32 -9.64 24.62 3.20
N LYS A 33 -8.35 24.74 2.82
CA LYS A 33 -7.63 26.01 2.71
C LYS A 33 -7.72 26.67 1.32
N GLN A 34 -8.51 26.10 0.40
CA GLN A 34 -8.64 26.59 -0.99
C GLN A 34 -7.27 26.79 -1.68
N MET A 35 -6.30 25.96 -1.35
CA MET A 35 -4.92 26.05 -1.83
C MET A 35 -4.67 24.97 -2.88
N THR A 36 -4.09 25.36 -4.02
CA THR A 36 -3.69 24.37 -5.03
C THR A 36 -2.37 23.69 -4.64
N THR A 37 -2.16 22.46 -5.09
CA THR A 37 -0.88 21.75 -4.93
C THR A 37 0.30 22.56 -5.49
N MET A 38 0.09 23.26 -6.61
CA MET A 38 1.13 24.12 -7.20
C MET A 38 1.44 25.35 -6.32
N ALA A 39 0.44 25.91 -5.65
CA ALA A 39 0.67 26.99 -4.68
C ALA A 39 1.48 26.49 -3.48
N LEU A 40 1.16 25.29 -2.97
CA LEU A 40 1.94 24.66 -1.90
C LEU A 40 3.39 24.38 -2.34
N VAL A 41 3.61 23.83 -3.53
CA VAL A 41 4.94 23.62 -4.13
C VAL A 41 5.75 24.92 -4.16
N ARG A 42 5.14 26.02 -4.65
CA ARG A 42 5.82 27.33 -4.73
C ARG A 42 6.18 27.89 -3.35
N LYS A 43 5.31 27.70 -2.36
CA LYS A 43 5.52 28.22 -0.99
C LYS A 43 6.50 27.38 -0.18
N THR A 44 6.49 26.06 -0.36
CA THR A 44 7.37 25.12 0.36
C THR A 44 8.75 24.97 -0.29
N GLY A 45 8.89 25.29 -1.58
CA GLY A 45 10.09 25.04 -2.37
C GLY A 45 10.33 23.55 -2.70
N ILE A 46 9.37 22.68 -2.35
CA ILE A 46 9.44 21.24 -2.63
C ILE A 46 9.10 20.99 -4.10
N SER A 47 9.87 20.14 -4.78
CA SER A 47 9.62 19.85 -6.20
C SER A 47 8.20 19.30 -6.42
N LYS A 48 7.61 19.57 -7.58
CA LYS A 48 6.28 19.04 -7.95
C LYS A 48 6.23 17.51 -7.89
N GLN A 49 7.30 16.85 -8.32
CA GLN A 49 7.40 15.38 -8.28
C GLN A 49 7.40 14.87 -6.84
N THR A 50 8.23 15.46 -5.97
CA THR A 50 8.29 15.11 -4.55
C THR A 50 6.95 15.36 -3.87
N MET A 51 6.34 16.53 -4.08
CA MET A 51 5.02 16.87 -3.52
C MET A 51 3.95 15.88 -4.01
N SER A 52 3.97 15.52 -5.29
CA SER A 52 3.04 14.51 -5.84
C SER A 52 3.27 13.14 -5.19
N SER A 53 4.51 12.71 -5.00
CA SER A 53 4.80 11.44 -4.34
C SER A 53 4.37 11.44 -2.88
N ILE A 54 4.53 12.58 -2.17
CA ILE A 54 4.00 12.74 -0.82
C ILE A 54 2.48 12.61 -0.86
N ILE A 55 1.77 13.43 -1.64
CA ILE A 55 0.30 13.45 -1.73
C ILE A 55 -0.30 12.08 -2.06
N ASN A 56 0.37 11.30 -2.91
CA ASN A 56 -0.10 9.96 -3.28
C ASN A 56 0.41 8.86 -2.33
N GLY A 57 1.01 9.20 -1.18
CA GLY A 57 1.52 8.23 -0.19
C GLY A 57 2.74 7.42 -0.65
N LYS A 58 3.29 7.71 -1.83
CA LYS A 58 4.45 7.01 -2.42
C LYS A 58 5.77 7.37 -1.74
N LEU A 59 5.83 8.53 -1.09
CA LEU A 59 7.00 9.00 -0.36
C LEU A 59 6.60 9.39 1.06
N LYS A 60 7.24 8.79 2.05
CA LYS A 60 7.19 9.25 3.45
C LYS A 60 8.14 10.46 3.57
N PRO A 61 7.64 11.68 3.81
CA PRO A 61 8.51 12.84 3.95
C PRO A 61 9.36 12.72 5.22
N GLY A 62 10.62 13.12 5.13
CA GLY A 62 11.43 13.36 6.33
C GLY A 62 10.86 14.52 7.15
N ILE A 63 11.34 14.65 8.40
CA ILE A 63 10.86 15.65 9.37
C ILE A 63 10.88 17.07 8.78
N ASP A 64 11.96 17.46 8.11
CA ASP A 64 12.09 18.80 7.51
C ASP A 64 11.02 19.11 6.46
N LEU A 65 10.70 18.14 5.59
CA LEU A 65 9.68 18.28 4.55
C LEU A 65 8.30 18.35 5.18
N ALA A 66 8.03 17.51 6.17
CA ALA A 66 6.75 17.47 6.88
C ALA A 66 6.49 18.81 7.61
N LEU A 67 7.49 19.33 8.32
CA LEU A 67 7.41 20.61 9.02
C LEU A 67 7.26 21.80 8.06
N LYS A 68 7.97 21.82 6.93
CA LYS A 68 7.78 22.87 5.90
C LYS A 68 6.35 22.93 5.36
N ILE A 69 5.74 21.76 5.14
CA ILE A 69 4.36 21.68 4.68
C ILE A 69 3.42 22.19 5.78
N ALA A 70 3.63 21.76 7.03
CA ALA A 70 2.86 22.20 8.19
C ALA A 70 2.92 23.72 8.38
N GLU A 71 4.12 24.31 8.32
CA GLU A 71 4.35 25.75 8.44
C GLU A 71 3.60 26.55 7.36
N VAL A 72 3.73 26.15 6.09
CA VAL A 72 3.04 26.84 4.98
C VAL A 72 1.52 26.71 5.08
N LEU A 73 1.04 25.61 5.64
CA LEU A 73 -0.37 25.38 5.87
C LEU A 73 -0.87 25.99 7.17
N ASP A 74 0.00 26.45 8.08
CA ASP A 74 -0.38 26.94 9.41
C ASP A 74 -1.25 25.92 10.17
N VAL A 75 -0.70 24.71 10.35
CA VAL A 75 -1.32 23.58 11.06
C VAL A 75 -0.26 22.75 11.76
N ARG A 76 -0.67 21.88 12.69
CA ARG A 76 0.27 20.93 13.30
C ARG A 76 0.62 19.81 12.32
N VAL A 77 1.84 19.29 12.41
CA VAL A 77 2.33 18.24 11.49
C VAL A 77 1.50 16.96 11.61
N GLU A 78 0.98 16.65 12.80
CA GLU A 78 0.16 15.50 13.11
C GLU A 78 -1.24 15.57 12.47
N GLU A 79 -1.69 16.77 12.09
CA GLU A 79 -2.94 16.94 11.34
C GLU A 79 -2.77 16.53 9.87
N ILE A 80 -1.54 16.61 9.35
CA ILE A 80 -1.19 16.20 7.99
C ILE A 80 -0.79 14.72 7.95
N PHE A 81 0.01 14.27 8.93
CA PHE A 81 0.59 12.94 8.99
C PHE A 81 0.26 12.26 10.31
N SER A 82 -0.37 11.08 10.27
CA SER A 82 -0.72 10.32 11.48
C SER A 82 -0.28 8.86 11.35
N LEU A 83 -0.01 8.18 12.47
CA LEU A 83 0.32 6.75 12.45
C LEU A 83 -0.94 5.91 12.21
N ASN A 84 -0.82 4.84 11.44
CA ASN A 84 -1.87 3.82 11.30
C ASN A 84 -1.57 2.60 12.20
N ALA A 85 -2.44 1.58 12.16
CA ALA A 85 -2.30 0.39 13.00
C ALA A 85 -0.98 -0.36 12.78
N SER A 86 -0.46 -0.39 11.55
CA SER A 86 0.80 -1.06 11.22
C SER A 86 2.05 -0.30 11.65
N ALA A 87 1.91 0.91 12.22
CA ALA A 87 3.04 1.65 12.78
C ALA A 87 3.74 0.94 13.95
N TRP A 88 3.05 -0.02 14.58
CA TRP A 88 3.55 -0.81 15.70
C TRP A 88 4.06 -2.20 15.29
N GLU A 89 4.10 -2.48 14.00
CA GLU A 89 4.62 -3.73 13.46
C GLU A 89 6.15 -3.62 13.26
N THR A 90 6.89 -4.66 13.66
CA THR A 90 8.35 -4.71 13.49
C THR A 90 8.73 -5.77 12.46
N MET A 91 9.45 -5.37 11.41
CA MET A 91 10.01 -6.30 10.44
C MET A 91 10.92 -7.31 11.12
N ILE A 92 10.71 -8.59 10.81
CA ILE A 92 11.56 -9.65 11.33
C ILE A 92 12.80 -9.75 10.45
N THR A 93 13.94 -9.89 11.11
CA THR A 93 15.22 -10.12 10.44
C THR A 93 15.93 -11.33 11.04
N ASN A 94 16.58 -12.12 10.18
CA ASN A 94 17.53 -13.14 10.56
C ASN A 94 18.94 -12.65 10.18
N ASP A 95 19.83 -12.47 11.14
CA ASP A 95 21.18 -11.90 10.93
C ASP A 95 21.19 -10.59 10.10
N GLY A 96 20.21 -9.72 10.36
CA GLY A 96 20.06 -8.43 9.66
C GLY A 96 19.38 -8.51 8.29
N ARG A 97 18.93 -9.69 7.85
CA ARG A 97 18.22 -9.90 6.58
C ARG A 97 16.73 -10.06 6.82
N SER A 98 15.90 -9.38 6.04
CA SER A 98 14.44 -9.54 6.10
C SER A 98 14.04 -10.99 5.83
N VAL A 99 13.02 -11.46 6.53
CA VAL A 99 12.42 -12.79 6.31
C VAL A 99 11.08 -12.68 5.59
N PHE A 100 10.76 -13.71 4.82
CA PHE A 100 9.58 -13.80 3.98
C PHE A 100 8.88 -15.14 4.18
N TRP A 101 7.56 -15.16 4.01
CA TRP A 101 6.74 -16.35 3.96
C TRP A 101 6.54 -16.77 2.51
N ASP A 102 6.96 -17.98 2.16
CA ASP A 102 6.62 -18.63 0.90
C ASP A 102 5.21 -19.22 1.00
N LEU A 103 4.26 -18.65 0.26
CA LEU A 103 2.86 -19.08 0.27
C LEU A 103 2.65 -20.47 -0.37
N ALA A 104 3.50 -20.87 -1.31
CA ALA A 104 3.40 -22.15 -1.99
C ALA A 104 4.00 -23.28 -1.15
N GLU A 105 5.21 -23.05 -0.63
CA GLU A 105 5.95 -24.07 0.15
C GLU A 105 5.67 -24.03 1.64
N LEU A 106 5.06 -22.94 2.12
CA LEU A 106 4.65 -22.73 3.51
C LEU A 106 5.82 -22.78 4.48
N LYS A 107 6.88 -22.05 4.11
CA LYS A 107 8.13 -21.95 4.86
C LYS A 107 8.54 -20.48 4.97
N ILE A 108 9.21 -20.15 6.07
CA ILE A 108 9.91 -18.88 6.18
C ILE A 108 11.26 -19.03 5.48
N ILE A 109 11.58 -18.06 4.63
CA ILE A 109 12.84 -17.99 3.89
C ILE A 109 13.48 -16.61 4.05
N GLU A 110 14.78 -16.51 3.80
CA GLU A 110 15.50 -15.23 3.89
C GLU A 110 15.39 -14.42 2.60
N GLY A 111 15.57 -13.11 2.71
CA GLY A 111 15.56 -12.20 1.56
C GLY A 111 16.51 -12.58 0.42
N PRO A 112 17.76 -13.05 0.66
CA PRO A 112 18.62 -13.51 -0.42
C PRO A 112 18.05 -14.70 -1.20
N ASP A 113 17.38 -15.64 -0.53
CA ASP A 113 16.80 -16.81 -1.18
C ASP A 113 15.61 -16.42 -2.06
N VAL A 114 14.78 -15.48 -1.59
CA VAL A 114 13.72 -14.85 -2.39
C VAL A 114 14.32 -14.22 -3.65
N LYS A 115 15.37 -13.40 -3.48
CA LYS A 115 16.01 -12.69 -4.59
C LYS A 115 16.62 -13.65 -5.61
N ASN A 116 17.32 -14.68 -5.14
CA ASN A 116 17.89 -15.72 -6.00
C ASN A 116 16.79 -16.45 -6.77
N TYR A 117 15.68 -16.80 -6.11
CA TYR A 117 14.53 -17.41 -6.76
C TYR A 117 13.95 -16.51 -7.86
N GLU A 118 13.71 -15.23 -7.56
CA GLU A 118 13.19 -14.26 -8.53
C GLU A 118 14.13 -14.07 -9.73
N GLU A 119 15.45 -14.14 -9.51
CA GLU A 119 16.45 -14.05 -10.58
C GLU A 119 16.48 -15.30 -11.47
N GLU A 120 16.31 -16.49 -10.89
CA GLU A 120 16.38 -17.78 -11.61
C GLU A 120 15.06 -18.17 -12.29
N HIS A 121 13.92 -17.93 -11.64
CA HIS A 121 12.61 -18.46 -12.02
C HIS A 121 11.60 -17.35 -12.36
N GLY A 122 11.89 -16.10 -12.00
CA GLY A 122 10.98 -14.96 -12.17
C GLY A 122 10.02 -14.75 -10.99
N VAL A 123 9.12 -13.78 -11.15
CA VAL A 123 8.12 -13.42 -10.13
C VAL A 123 6.83 -14.19 -10.35
N GLU A 124 6.33 -14.79 -9.28
CA GLU A 124 5.06 -15.53 -9.24
C GLU A 124 4.09 -14.91 -8.24
N HIS A 125 2.80 -15.07 -8.54
CA HIS A 125 1.69 -14.74 -7.64
C HIS A 125 0.98 -16.04 -7.24
N TRP A 126 0.43 -16.06 -6.03
CA TRP A 126 -0.34 -17.17 -5.51
C TRP A 126 -1.84 -16.85 -5.63
N ASP A 127 -2.61 -17.65 -6.36
CA ASP A 127 -4.07 -17.52 -6.37
C ASP A 127 -4.65 -18.15 -5.10
N THR A 128 -5.14 -17.30 -4.20
CA THR A 128 -5.76 -17.72 -2.94
C THR A 128 -7.06 -18.50 -3.12
N THR A 129 -7.73 -18.38 -4.26
CA THR A 129 -8.99 -19.07 -4.55
C THR A 129 -8.77 -20.45 -5.15
N SER A 130 -7.86 -20.55 -6.13
CA SER A 130 -7.57 -21.82 -6.81
C SER A 130 -6.39 -22.59 -6.22
N GLU A 131 -5.70 -22.01 -5.23
CA GLU A 131 -4.53 -22.58 -4.56
C GLU A 131 -3.43 -23.00 -5.55
N CYS A 132 -3.12 -22.13 -6.51
CA CYS A 132 -2.07 -22.38 -7.49
C CYS A 132 -1.17 -21.16 -7.75
N LEU A 133 0.04 -21.42 -8.25
CA LEU A 133 0.96 -20.38 -8.70
C LEU A 133 0.58 -19.93 -10.11
N ILE A 134 0.61 -18.61 -10.30
CA ILE A 134 0.49 -17.97 -11.61
C ILE A 134 1.71 -17.10 -11.86
N SER A 135 2.14 -17.03 -13.12
CA SER A 135 3.24 -16.14 -13.50
C SER A 135 2.82 -14.68 -13.41
N ALA A 136 3.81 -13.77 -13.31
CA ALA A 136 3.53 -12.34 -13.41
C ALA A 136 2.78 -11.96 -14.71
N GLU A 137 3.05 -12.62 -15.83
CA GLU A 137 2.35 -12.40 -17.10
C GLU A 137 0.86 -12.79 -17.00
N GLN A 138 0.58 -13.95 -16.38
CA GLN A 138 -0.80 -14.40 -16.16
C GLN A 138 -1.55 -13.45 -15.22
N TYR A 139 -0.90 -12.97 -14.16
CA TYR A 139 -1.48 -11.96 -13.26
C TYR A 139 -1.88 -10.70 -14.02
N HIS A 140 -0.99 -10.16 -14.86
CA HIS A 140 -1.27 -8.95 -15.63
C HIS A 140 -2.43 -9.14 -16.61
N LEU A 141 -2.50 -10.28 -17.30
CA LEU A 141 -3.61 -10.59 -18.20
C LEU A 141 -4.95 -10.64 -17.45
N LEU A 142 -4.98 -11.28 -16.28
CA LEU A 142 -6.18 -11.35 -15.44
C LEU A 142 -6.59 -9.97 -14.92
N LEU A 143 -5.62 -9.12 -14.57
CA LEU A 143 -5.87 -7.75 -14.12
C LEU A 143 -6.50 -6.91 -15.23
N GLU A 144 -5.98 -6.98 -16.45
CA GLU A 144 -6.56 -6.27 -17.61
C GLU A 144 -7.99 -6.72 -17.88
N GLN A 145 -8.26 -8.03 -17.88
CA GLN A 145 -9.61 -8.56 -18.05
C GLN A 145 -10.57 -8.11 -16.93
N SER A 146 -10.11 -8.12 -15.68
CA SER A 146 -10.91 -7.65 -14.54
C SER A 146 -11.21 -6.16 -14.65
N LEU A 147 -10.23 -5.35 -15.09
CA LEU A 147 -10.43 -3.93 -15.36
C LEU A 147 -11.48 -3.71 -16.45
N GLU A 148 -11.37 -4.36 -17.59
CA GLU A 148 -12.34 -4.20 -18.69
C GLU A 148 -13.77 -4.56 -18.29
N GLN A 149 -13.95 -5.60 -17.47
CA GLN A 149 -15.26 -6.09 -17.07
C GLN A 149 -15.92 -5.25 -15.97
N ARG A 150 -15.12 -4.71 -15.03
CA ARG A 150 -15.64 -4.11 -13.79
C ARG A 150 -15.46 -2.59 -13.71
N LEU A 151 -14.69 -1.98 -14.62
CA LEU A 151 -14.33 -0.57 -14.52
C LEU A 151 -15.55 0.36 -14.45
N ASP A 152 -16.54 0.18 -15.33
CA ASP A 152 -17.73 1.04 -15.36
C ASP A 152 -18.56 0.93 -14.07
N GLU A 153 -18.74 -0.29 -13.56
CA GLU A 153 -19.45 -0.54 -12.31
C GLU A 153 -18.73 0.08 -11.11
N GLU A 154 -17.39 -0.03 -11.05
CA GLU A 154 -16.58 0.56 -9.98
C GLU A 154 -16.51 2.09 -10.08
N ILE A 155 -16.59 2.67 -11.29
CA ILE A 155 -16.71 4.13 -11.47
C ILE A 155 -18.02 4.63 -10.86
N GLU A 156 -19.15 3.96 -11.12
CA GLU A 156 -20.43 4.36 -10.55
C GLU A 156 -20.44 4.22 -9.02
N LYS A 157 -19.93 3.12 -8.47
CA LYS A 157 -19.74 2.98 -7.02
C LYS A 157 -18.89 4.11 -6.43
N ALA A 158 -17.79 4.48 -7.09
CA ALA A 158 -16.92 5.57 -6.66
C ALA A 158 -17.61 6.94 -6.71
N ARG A 159 -18.52 7.15 -7.66
CA ARG A 159 -19.37 8.36 -7.75
C ARG A 159 -20.35 8.43 -6.59
N GLU A 160 -21.06 7.34 -6.30
CA GLU A 160 -22.05 7.26 -5.23
C GLU A 160 -21.44 7.42 -3.83
N ALA A 161 -20.26 6.84 -3.60
CA ALA A 161 -19.56 6.90 -2.31
C ALA A 161 -19.05 8.30 -1.92
N LYS A 162 -18.98 9.25 -2.87
CA LYS A 162 -18.43 10.60 -2.64
C LYS A 162 -19.53 11.66 -2.81
N VAL A 163 -19.99 12.22 -1.68
CA VAL A 163 -21.04 13.26 -1.56
C VAL A 163 -20.73 14.60 -2.32
N ARG A 164 -19.61 14.74 -3.04
CA ARG A 164 -19.27 15.93 -3.84
C ARG A 164 -18.76 15.57 -5.25
N ARG A 165 -19.19 16.33 -6.26
CA ARG A 165 -18.75 16.22 -7.66
C ARG A 165 -17.23 16.41 -7.76
N ARG A 166 -16.53 15.41 -8.31
CA ARG A 166 -15.12 15.46 -8.73
C ARG A 166 -15.02 15.41 -10.25
N GLU A 167 -13.81 15.65 -10.78
CA GLU A 167 -13.51 15.42 -12.20
C GLU A 167 -13.57 13.92 -12.53
N GLU A 168 -14.02 13.59 -13.74
CA GLU A 168 -14.20 12.21 -14.21
C GLU A 168 -12.94 11.34 -14.05
N ARG A 169 -11.77 11.92 -14.36
CA ARG A 169 -10.48 11.24 -14.25
C ARG A 169 -10.18 10.74 -12.83
N VAL A 170 -10.72 11.39 -11.81
CA VAL A 170 -10.52 10.98 -10.41
C VAL A 170 -11.32 9.71 -10.10
N TYR A 171 -12.56 9.61 -10.55
CA TYR A 171 -13.38 8.41 -10.36
C TYR A 171 -12.79 7.21 -11.10
N GLN A 172 -12.32 7.41 -12.33
CA GLN A 172 -11.61 6.36 -13.08
C GLN A 172 -10.36 5.86 -12.35
N LYS A 173 -9.57 6.78 -11.78
CA LYS A 173 -8.39 6.40 -10.98
C LYS A 173 -8.81 5.58 -9.76
N MET A 174 -9.81 6.05 -9.00
CA MET A 174 -10.29 5.35 -7.81
C MET A 174 -10.83 3.95 -8.12
N ALA A 175 -11.59 3.81 -9.20
CA ALA A 175 -12.10 2.52 -9.66
C ALA A 175 -10.97 1.56 -10.03
N ARG A 176 -9.95 2.05 -10.76
CA ARG A 176 -8.74 1.26 -11.06
C ARG A 176 -8.00 0.82 -9.81
N ASP A 177 -7.75 1.76 -8.89
CA ASP A 177 -7.07 1.47 -7.62
C ASP A 177 -7.86 0.43 -6.79
N ALA A 178 -9.19 0.48 -6.81
CA ALA A 178 -10.05 -0.48 -6.13
C ALA A 178 -9.98 -1.90 -6.77
N ILE A 179 -10.03 -2.00 -8.10
CA ILE A 179 -9.92 -3.27 -8.81
C ILE A 179 -8.52 -3.86 -8.63
N GLU A 180 -7.47 -3.02 -8.73
CA GLU A 180 -6.10 -3.46 -8.51
C GLU A 180 -5.90 -3.97 -7.09
N LYS A 181 -6.48 -3.29 -6.08
CA LYS A 181 -6.44 -3.74 -4.69
C LYS A 181 -7.09 -5.12 -4.53
N ASP A 182 -8.28 -5.32 -5.08
CA ASP A 182 -8.99 -6.61 -5.05
C ASP A 182 -8.16 -7.73 -5.73
N MET A 183 -7.53 -7.42 -6.86
CA MET A 183 -6.63 -8.34 -7.55
C MET A 183 -5.38 -8.68 -6.72
N GLN A 184 -4.79 -7.71 -6.03
CA GLN A 184 -3.64 -7.93 -5.14
C GLN A 184 -4.01 -8.77 -3.90
N GLU A 185 -5.24 -8.61 -3.40
CA GLU A 185 -5.77 -9.43 -2.30
C GLU A 185 -5.99 -10.88 -2.76
N ARG A 186 -6.52 -11.09 -3.97
CA ARG A 186 -6.76 -12.43 -4.52
C ARG A 186 -5.47 -13.14 -4.97
N TYR A 187 -4.57 -12.39 -5.62
CA TYR A 187 -3.33 -12.89 -6.21
C TYR A 187 -2.11 -12.21 -5.56
N PRO A 188 -1.85 -12.43 -4.26
CA PRO A 188 -0.65 -11.93 -3.61
C PRO A 188 0.63 -12.47 -4.27
N LEU A 189 1.73 -11.72 -4.14
CA LEU A 189 3.05 -12.25 -4.44
C LEU A 189 3.32 -13.54 -3.66
N ARG A 190 3.96 -14.52 -4.31
CA ARG A 190 4.35 -15.79 -3.69
C ARG A 190 5.08 -15.60 -2.36
N PHE A 191 5.96 -14.61 -2.30
CA PHE A 191 6.72 -14.27 -1.10
C PHE A 191 6.16 -13.01 -0.46
N GLN A 192 5.72 -13.11 0.80
CA GLN A 192 5.27 -11.95 1.58
C GLN A 192 6.15 -11.72 2.80
N ARG A 193 6.46 -10.45 3.06
CA ARG A 193 7.35 -10.08 4.17
C ARG A 193 6.67 -10.31 5.51
N VAL A 194 7.41 -10.84 6.48
CA VAL A 194 6.86 -11.13 7.82
C VAL A 194 7.23 -10.03 8.81
N VAL A 195 6.24 -9.62 9.60
CA VAL A 195 6.39 -8.67 10.70
C VAL A 195 5.90 -9.30 12.02
N LYS A 196 6.44 -8.82 13.13
CA LYS A 196 5.99 -9.14 14.48
C LYS A 196 5.15 -7.99 15.01
N SER A 197 3.96 -8.31 15.51
CA SER A 197 3.11 -7.32 16.16
C SER A 197 3.62 -7.01 17.57
N ILE A 198 3.78 -5.72 17.89
CA ILE A 198 3.97 -5.26 19.27
C ILE A 198 2.57 -5.11 19.87
N LYS A 199 2.18 -5.97 20.82
CA LYS A 199 0.92 -5.78 21.56
C LYS A 199 0.95 -4.40 22.21
N GLU A 200 -0.03 -3.56 21.92
CA GLU A 200 -0.22 -2.31 22.66
C GLU A 200 -0.34 -2.64 24.16
N PRO A 201 0.34 -1.90 25.06
CA PRO A 201 0.10 -2.05 26.48
C PRO A 201 -1.36 -1.70 26.76
N SER A 202 -2.11 -2.69 27.24
CA SER A 202 -3.52 -2.58 27.66
C SER A 202 -3.70 -1.64 28.85
#